data_AF-X1NF46-F1
#
_entry.id   AF-X1NF46-F1
#
_cell.length_a   1.000
_cell.length_b   1.000
_cell.length_c   1.000
_cell.angle_alpha   90.00
_cell.angle_beta   90.00
_cell.angle_gamma   90.00
#
_symmetry.space_group_name_H-M   'P 1'
#
loop_
_entity.id
_entity.type
_entity.pdbx_description
1 polymer ?
#
loop_
_entity_poly.entity_id
_entity_poly.type
_entity_poly.pdbx_seq_one_letter_code
_entity_poly.pdbx_strand_id
1 'polypeptide(L)'
;MINKIFVIFRKDFLTARRDAMATYIMVIPLVLAVGITLFAPGLNDTTVKLAMLKSDDIEHIGYMKQFSKVELFDNMDELERRVKKRDDIAAIVPSGNSYEIILQGNESEIVEEYAVLLNTYYELGATKEETGIISEIMIAYITPNAFEILSKKLATSSPKDAIANVVIIKNI
;
A
#
# COMPACT_ATOMS: atom_id res chain seq x y z
N MET A 1 8.48 15.29 44.94
CA MET A 1 8.68 16.34 43.91
C MET A 1 7.68 16.21 42.75
N ILE A 2 7.34 14.99 42.33
CA ILE A 2 6.32 14.72 41.29
C ILE A 2 4.95 15.37 41.59
N ASN A 3 4.51 15.36 42.86
CA ASN A 3 3.26 15.98 43.28
C ASN A 3 3.26 17.51 43.12
N LYS A 4 4.43 18.16 43.22
CA LYS A 4 4.54 19.62 43.01
C LYS A 4 4.45 19.95 41.52
N ILE A 5 5.08 19.14 40.67
CA ILE A 5 5.00 19.25 39.22
C ILE A 5 3.55 19.05 38.74
N PHE A 6 2.83 18.07 39.30
CA PHE A 6 1.44 17.80 38.94
C PHE A 6 0.48 18.94 39.33
N VAL A 7 0.74 19.62 40.45
CA VAL A 7 -0.04 20.79 40.89
C VAL A 7 0.16 21.98 39.95
N ILE A 8 1.38 22.21 39.47
CA ILE A 8 1.68 23.26 38.48
C ILE A 8 1.00 22.93 37.15
N PHE A 9 1.14 21.69 36.67
CA PHE A 9 0.45 21.20 35.47
C PHE A 9 -1.06 21.37 35.53
N ARG A 10 -1.68 21.03 36.67
CA ARG A 10 -3.13 21.19 36.86
C ARG A 10 -3.54 22.66 36.82
N LYS A 11 -2.73 23.56 37.37
CA LYS A 11 -2.99 25.01 37.35
C LYS A 11 -2.90 25.57 35.93
N ASP A 12 -1.89 25.15 35.18
CA ASP A 12 -1.67 25.57 33.80
C ASP A 12 -2.76 25.00 32.88
N PHE A 13 -3.20 23.76 33.10
CA PHE A 13 -4.34 23.16 32.40
C PHE A 13 -5.67 23.88 32.68
N LEU A 14 -5.93 24.26 33.94
CA LEU A 14 -7.11 25.05 34.29
C LEU A 14 -7.09 26.46 33.67
N THR A 15 -5.90 27.03 33.50
CA THR A 15 -5.71 28.34 32.86
C THR A 15 -5.89 28.23 31.34
N ALA A 16 -5.30 27.20 30.72
CA ALA A 16 -5.43 26.90 29.30
C ALA A 16 -6.88 26.62 28.89
N ARG A 17 -7.71 25.98 29.74
CA ARG A 17 -9.14 25.77 29.47
C ARG A 17 -9.96 27.06 29.28
N ARG A 18 -9.50 28.20 29.80
CA ARG A 18 -10.19 29.50 29.60
C ARG A 18 -9.77 30.19 28.31
N ASP A 19 -8.69 29.73 27.68
CA ASP A 19 -8.22 30.19 26.38
C ASP A 19 -8.51 29.10 25.33
N ALA A 20 -9.50 29.36 24.49
CA ALA A 20 -9.92 28.44 23.45
C ALA A 20 -8.75 28.08 22.50
N MET A 21 -7.87 29.03 22.20
CA MET A 21 -6.74 28.80 21.28
C MET A 21 -5.69 27.88 21.89
N ALA A 22 -5.33 28.10 23.15
CA ALA A 22 -4.40 27.23 23.87
C ALA A 22 -4.94 25.80 24.03
N THR A 23 -6.26 25.66 24.23
CA THR A 23 -6.92 24.36 24.30
C THR A 23 -6.85 23.61 22.96
N TYR A 24 -7.10 24.28 21.83
CA TYR A 24 -6.98 23.66 20.52
C TYR A 24 -5.56 23.17 20.23
N ILE A 25 -4.53 23.98 20.53
CA ILE A 25 -3.13 23.61 20.32
C ILE A 25 -2.74 22.35 21.11
N MET A 26 -3.33 22.16 22.31
CA MET A 26 -3.07 20.99 23.14
C MET A 26 -3.85 19.74 22.71
N VAL A 27 -5.12 19.92 22.32
CA VAL A 27 -6.05 18.79 22.08
C VAL A 27 -6.00 18.29 20.63
N ILE A 28 -5.84 19.17 19.65
CA ILE A 28 -5.88 18.80 18.22
C ILE A 28 -4.81 17.77 17.84
N PRO A 29 -3.53 17.88 18.25
CA PRO A 29 -2.52 16.87 17.93
C PRO A 29 -2.89 15.48 18.47
N LEU A 30 -3.47 15.43 19.67
CA LEU A 30 -3.91 14.18 20.29
C LEU A 30 -5.12 13.58 19.57
N VAL A 31 -6.10 14.41 19.20
CA VAL A 31 -7.27 13.99 18.41
C VAL A 31 -6.84 13.48 17.03
N LEU A 32 -5.91 14.16 16.36
CA LEU A 32 -5.36 13.71 15.08
C LEU A 32 -4.60 12.39 15.21
N ALA A 33 -3.76 12.25 16.23
CA ALA A 33 -3.03 11.00 16.47
C ALA A 33 -3.98 9.81 16.68
N VAL A 34 -5.03 10.01 17.49
CA VAL A 34 -6.08 9.00 17.70
C VAL A 34 -6.86 8.74 16.42
N GLY A 35 -7.23 9.79 15.69
CA GLY A 35 -7.92 9.67 14.40
C GLY A 35 -7.13 8.83 13.42
N ILE A 36 -5.86 9.18 13.17
CA ILE A 36 -4.96 8.43 12.28
C ILE A 36 -4.83 6.98 12.75
N THR A 37 -4.66 6.73 14.04
CA THR A 37 -4.53 5.36 14.57
C THR A 37 -5.80 4.52 14.38
N LEU A 38 -6.98 5.14 14.46
CA LEU A 38 -8.26 4.46 14.23
C LEU A 38 -8.54 4.23 12.74
N PHE A 39 -8.09 5.13 11.86
CA PHE A 39 -8.27 5.00 10.41
C PHE A 39 -7.16 4.19 9.71
N ALA A 40 -5.97 4.08 10.30
CA ALA A 40 -4.84 3.34 9.73
C ALA A 40 -5.13 1.86 9.41
N PRO A 41 -5.87 1.09 10.24
CA PRO A 41 -6.25 -0.28 9.90
C PRO A 41 -7.13 -0.37 8.66
N GLY A 42 -8.02 0.59 8.44
CA GLY A 42 -8.91 0.64 7.27
C GLY A 42 -8.16 0.89 5.95
N LEU A 43 -6.98 1.50 6.00
CA LEU A 43 -6.09 1.64 4.84
C LEU A 43 -5.31 0.34 4.54
N ASN A 44 -5.11 -0.53 5.53
CA ASN A 44 -4.45 -1.82 5.30
C ASN A 44 -5.40 -2.87 4.69
N ASP A 45 -6.72 -2.68 4.77
CA ASP A 45 -7.69 -3.54 4.08
C ASP A 45 -7.78 -3.23 2.58
N THR A 46 -7.19 -2.12 2.11
CA THR A 46 -6.97 -1.86 0.67
C THR A 46 -5.68 -2.47 0.13
N THR A 47 -4.89 -3.17 0.96
CA THR A 47 -3.69 -3.87 0.48
C THR A 47 -4.10 -5.03 -0.42
N VAL A 48 -3.68 -4.92 -1.69
CA VAL A 48 -3.95 -5.94 -2.71
C VAL A 48 -3.44 -7.30 -2.26
N LYS A 49 -4.27 -8.33 -2.46
CA LYS A 49 -3.92 -9.71 -2.18
C LYS A 49 -3.30 -10.32 -3.44
N LEU A 50 -2.15 -10.96 -3.27
CA LEU A 50 -1.48 -11.67 -4.33
C LEU A 50 -1.38 -13.16 -4.01
N ALA A 51 -1.67 -14.01 -4.98
CA ALA A 51 -1.42 -15.45 -4.90
C ALA A 51 -0.14 -15.77 -5.68
N MET A 52 0.80 -16.48 -5.07
CA MET A 52 2.08 -16.84 -5.69
C MET A 52 2.43 -18.31 -5.41
N LEU A 53 3.27 -18.90 -6.26
CA LEU A 53 3.77 -20.25 -6.04
C LEU A 53 4.94 -20.24 -5.05
N LYS A 54 5.00 -21.24 -4.15
CA LYS A 54 6.16 -21.44 -3.26
C LYS A 54 7.46 -21.78 -4.00
N SER A 55 7.33 -22.28 -5.23
CA SER A 55 8.46 -22.58 -6.11
C SER A 55 9.05 -21.35 -6.79
N ASP A 56 8.42 -20.18 -6.62
CA ASP A 56 8.93 -18.92 -7.14
C ASP A 56 10.17 -18.44 -6.36
N ASP A 57 10.90 -17.49 -6.92
CA ASP A 57 12.13 -16.99 -6.34
C ASP A 57 11.89 -16.29 -4.99
N ILE A 58 12.81 -16.53 -4.04
CA ILE A 58 12.70 -16.04 -2.67
C ILE A 58 12.82 -14.51 -2.65
N GLU A 59 13.62 -13.92 -3.54
CA GLU A 59 13.74 -12.46 -3.65
C GLU A 59 12.46 -11.85 -4.20
N HIS A 60 11.85 -12.47 -5.22
CA HIS A 60 10.57 -12.04 -5.78
C HIS A 60 9.43 -12.10 -4.75
N ILE A 61 9.26 -13.24 -4.07
CA ILE A 61 8.27 -13.40 -3.00
C ILE A 61 8.53 -12.38 -1.87
N GLY A 62 9.80 -12.18 -1.53
CA GLY A 62 10.23 -11.23 -0.51
C GLY A 62 9.93 -9.78 -0.88
N TYR A 63 10.03 -9.43 -2.15
CA TYR A 63 9.66 -8.12 -2.67
C TYR A 63 8.15 -7.92 -2.63
N MET A 64 7.37 -8.88 -3.15
CA MET A 64 5.90 -8.76 -3.20
C MET A 64 5.27 -8.69 -1.81
N LYS A 65 5.80 -9.41 -0.82
CA LYS A 65 5.35 -9.36 0.59
C LYS A 65 5.53 -7.99 1.25
N GLN A 66 6.36 -7.11 0.71
CA GLN A 66 6.57 -5.78 1.28
C GLN A 66 5.44 -4.81 0.93
N PHE A 67 4.75 -5.05 -0.18
CA PHE A 67 3.74 -4.14 -0.73
C PHE A 67 2.34 -4.77 -0.79
N SER A 68 2.25 -6.10 -0.70
CA SER A 68 1.00 -6.84 -0.85
C SER A 68 0.88 -7.97 0.17
N LYS A 69 -0.36 -8.46 0.35
CA LYS A 69 -0.60 -9.66 1.15
C LYS A 69 -0.44 -10.89 0.26
N VAL A 70 0.71 -11.55 0.34
CA VAL A 70 1.02 -12.73 -0.47
C VAL A 70 0.53 -14.02 0.19
N GLU A 71 -0.35 -14.76 -0.49
CA GLU A 71 -0.73 -16.14 -0.19
C GLU A 71 0.11 -17.10 -1.05
N LEU A 72 0.77 -18.08 -0.42
CA LEU A 72 1.69 -18.99 -1.09
C LEU A 72 1.08 -20.38 -1.28
N PHE A 73 1.14 -20.89 -2.50
CA PHE A 73 0.55 -22.18 -2.89
C PHE A 73 1.60 -23.19 -3.36
N ASP A 74 1.36 -24.47 -3.12
CA ASP A 74 2.31 -25.55 -3.45
C ASP A 74 2.27 -25.95 -4.94
N ASN A 75 1.14 -25.73 -5.62
CA ASN A 75 0.92 -26.15 -7.00
C ASN A 75 0.03 -25.15 -7.75
N MET A 76 0.11 -25.18 -9.08
CA MET A 76 -0.65 -24.29 -9.98
C MET A 76 -2.16 -24.52 -9.86
N ASP A 77 -2.61 -25.77 -9.73
CA ASP A 77 -4.04 -26.10 -9.65
C ASP A 77 -4.71 -25.49 -8.41
N GLU A 78 -4.03 -25.48 -7.27
CA GLU A 78 -4.51 -24.90 -6.03
C GLU A 78 -4.55 -23.36 -6.11
N LEU A 79 -3.54 -22.76 -6.73
CA LEU A 79 -3.47 -21.33 -7.00
C LEU A 79 -4.60 -20.90 -7.94
N GLU A 80 -4.82 -21.59 -9.06
CA GLU A 80 -5.93 -21.29 -9.96
C GLU A 80 -7.29 -21.44 -9.27
N ARG A 81 -7.46 -22.50 -8.47
CA ARG A 81 -8.70 -22.70 -7.71
C ARG A 81 -8.92 -21.59 -6.68
N ARG A 82 -7.85 -21.01 -6.14
CA ARG A 82 -7.91 -19.87 -5.22
C ARG A 82 -8.32 -18.60 -5.94
N VAL A 83 -7.76 -18.31 -7.11
CA VAL A 83 -8.06 -17.12 -7.93
C VAL A 83 -9.46 -17.20 -8.50
N LYS A 84 -9.95 -18.39 -8.87
CA LYS A 84 -11.32 -18.59 -9.36
C LYS A 84 -12.42 -18.34 -8.32
N LYS A 85 -12.08 -18.01 -7.07
CA LYS A 85 -13.07 -17.63 -6.06
C LYS A 85 -13.52 -16.18 -6.31
N ARG A 86 -14.71 -15.82 -5.81
CA ARG A 86 -15.32 -14.49 -6.01
C ARG A 86 -14.67 -13.37 -5.18
N ASP A 87 -13.38 -13.44 -4.92
CA ASP A 87 -12.67 -12.45 -4.11
C ASP A 87 -11.62 -11.71 -4.92
N ASP A 88 -11.28 -10.49 -4.47
CA ASP A 88 -10.25 -9.65 -5.10
C ASP A 88 -8.85 -10.19 -4.79
N ILE A 89 -8.36 -11.11 -5.63
CA ILE A 89 -7.00 -11.66 -5.55
C ILE A 89 -6.41 -11.86 -6.96
N ALA A 90 -5.25 -11.25 -7.20
CA ALA A 90 -4.49 -11.50 -8.42
C ALA A 90 -3.42 -12.55 -8.18
N ALA A 91 -3.17 -13.44 -9.13
CA ALA A 91 -2.05 -14.34 -9.06
C ALA A 91 -0.87 -13.83 -9.89
N ILE A 92 0.35 -14.00 -9.39
CA ILE A 92 1.58 -13.76 -10.14
C ILE A 92 2.38 -15.06 -10.15
N VAL A 93 2.66 -15.57 -11.34
CA VAL A 93 3.35 -16.86 -11.52
C VAL A 93 4.50 -16.72 -12.50
N PRO A 94 5.64 -17.41 -12.28
CA PRO A 94 6.76 -17.41 -13.21
C PRO A 94 6.39 -18.15 -14.50
N SER A 95 6.59 -17.51 -15.65
CA SER A 95 6.37 -18.07 -16.98
C SER A 95 7.63 -17.89 -17.82
N GLY A 96 8.55 -18.87 -17.70
CA GLY A 96 9.84 -18.83 -18.39
C GLY A 96 10.78 -17.75 -17.84
N ASN A 97 10.92 -16.63 -18.57
CA ASN A 97 11.83 -15.53 -18.24
C ASN A 97 11.09 -14.23 -17.84
N SER A 98 9.77 -14.31 -17.65
CA SER A 98 8.90 -13.22 -17.24
C SER A 98 7.83 -13.75 -16.27
N TYR A 99 7.06 -12.85 -15.68
CA TYR A 99 5.92 -13.22 -14.85
C TYR A 99 4.61 -13.08 -15.60
N GLU A 100 3.66 -13.96 -15.29
CA GLU A 100 2.31 -13.94 -15.81
C GLU A 100 1.34 -13.61 -14.67
N ILE A 101 0.39 -12.71 -14.97
CA ILE A 101 -0.64 -12.28 -14.02
C ILE A 101 -1.94 -12.97 -14.38
N ILE A 102 -2.49 -13.74 -13.43
CA ILE A 102 -3.74 -14.49 -13.59
C ILE A 102 -4.83 -13.81 -12.77
N LEU A 103 -5.95 -13.48 -13.43
CA LEU A 103 -7.12 -12.83 -12.86
C LEU A 103 -8.38 -13.65 -13.18
N GLN A 104 -9.40 -13.58 -12.32
CA GLN A 104 -10.71 -14.19 -12.54
C GLN A 104 -11.57 -13.32 -13.49
N GLY A 105 -11.30 -12.02 -13.56
CA GLY A 105 -11.98 -11.04 -14.40
C GLY A 105 -13.13 -10.29 -13.72
N ASN A 106 -13.34 -10.51 -12.42
CA ASN A 106 -14.33 -9.80 -11.59
C ASN A 106 -13.66 -8.92 -10.52
N GLU A 107 -12.34 -8.85 -10.52
CA GLU A 107 -11.56 -8.03 -9.60
C GLU A 107 -11.72 -6.54 -9.93
N SER A 108 -11.53 -5.70 -8.91
CA SER A 108 -11.46 -4.25 -9.11
C SER A 108 -10.30 -3.88 -10.03
N GLU A 109 -10.49 -2.88 -10.89
CA GLU A 109 -9.46 -2.32 -11.79
C GLU A 109 -8.18 -1.94 -11.03
N ILE A 110 -8.34 -1.47 -9.79
CA ILE A 110 -7.22 -1.12 -8.90
C ILE A 110 -6.33 -2.34 -8.60
N VAL A 111 -6.90 -3.54 -8.46
CA VAL A 111 -6.15 -4.78 -8.15
C VAL A 111 -5.33 -5.22 -9.36
N GLU A 112 -5.91 -5.14 -10.55
CA GLU A 112 -5.22 -5.43 -11.81
C GLU A 112 -4.06 -4.46 -12.05
N GLU A 113 -4.34 -3.15 -12.00
CA GLU A 113 -3.33 -2.11 -12.22
C GLU A 113 -2.18 -2.21 -11.20
N TYR A 114 -2.50 -2.49 -9.94
CA TYR A 114 -1.51 -2.62 -8.88
C TYR A 114 -0.63 -3.86 -9.04
N ALA A 115 -1.20 -5.01 -9.44
CA ALA A 115 -0.43 -6.22 -9.71
C ALA A 115 0.53 -6.04 -10.90
N VAL A 116 0.05 -5.43 -11.98
CA VAL A 116 0.87 -5.10 -13.16
C VAL A 116 1.99 -4.14 -12.78
N LEU A 117 1.68 -3.09 -12.02
CA LEU A 117 2.67 -2.10 -11.65
C LEU A 117 3.74 -2.67 -10.72
N LEU A 118 3.35 -3.43 -9.70
CA LEU A 118 4.30 -4.07 -8.79
C LEU A 118 5.25 -5.02 -9.53
N ASN A 119 4.72 -5.85 -10.43
CA ASN A 119 5.55 -6.73 -11.25
C ASN A 119 6.51 -5.93 -12.14
N THR A 120 6.02 -4.86 -12.76
CA THR A 120 6.85 -3.98 -13.59
C THR A 120 8.00 -3.38 -12.78
N TYR A 121 7.75 -2.92 -11.55
CA TYR A 121 8.82 -2.39 -10.70
C TYR A 121 9.83 -3.43 -10.26
N TYR A 122 9.38 -4.64 -9.98
CA TYR A 122 10.27 -5.74 -9.70
C TYR A 122 11.19 -6.02 -10.90
N GLU A 123 10.64 -6.09 -12.12
CA GLU A 123 11.41 -6.30 -13.35
C GLU A 123 12.38 -5.14 -13.65
N LEU A 124 12.02 -3.91 -13.26
CA LEU A 124 12.90 -2.74 -13.36
C LEU A 124 14.00 -2.70 -12.28
N GLY A 125 14.00 -3.63 -11.33
CA GLY A 125 14.92 -3.63 -10.19
C GLY A 125 14.75 -2.41 -9.27
N ALA A 126 13.54 -1.85 -9.23
CA ALA A 126 13.24 -0.67 -8.42
C ALA A 126 13.49 -0.95 -6.94
N THR A 127 14.17 -0.02 -6.28
CA THR A 127 14.45 -0.15 -4.85
C THR A 127 13.17 0.00 -4.02
N LYS A 128 13.19 -0.53 -2.79
CA LYS A 128 12.06 -0.45 -1.86
C LYS A 128 11.51 0.97 -1.68
N GLU A 129 12.42 1.96 -1.70
CA GLU A 129 12.10 3.37 -1.53
C GLU A 129 11.37 3.93 -2.75
N GLU A 130 11.79 3.57 -3.96
CA GLU A 130 11.15 3.98 -5.21
C GLU A 130 9.77 3.35 -5.36
N THR A 131 9.63 2.06 -5.06
CA THR A 131 8.34 1.35 -5.13
C THR A 131 7.38 1.80 -4.04
N GLY A 132 7.88 2.07 -2.83
CA GLY A 132 7.07 2.63 -1.74
C GLY A 132 6.52 4.01 -2.07
N ILE A 133 7.36 4.90 -2.61
CA ILE A 133 6.92 6.24 -3.01
C ILE A 133 5.88 6.16 -4.14
N ILE A 134 6.06 5.28 -5.12
CA ILE A 134 5.16 5.24 -6.28
C ILE A 134 3.85 4.50 -5.98
N SER A 135 3.86 3.48 -5.12
CA SER A 135 2.63 2.87 -4.62
C SER A 135 1.79 3.85 -3.78
N GLU A 136 2.43 4.68 -2.95
CA GLU A 136 1.75 5.81 -2.27
C GLU A 136 1.22 6.86 -3.27
N ILE A 137 1.96 7.16 -4.34
CA ILE A 137 1.52 8.07 -5.41
C ILE A 137 0.28 7.54 -6.13
N MET A 138 0.20 6.24 -6.42
CA MET A 138 -0.93 5.66 -7.13
C MET A 138 -2.20 5.66 -6.26
N ILE A 139 -2.09 5.31 -4.98
CA ILE A 139 -3.20 5.44 -4.01
C ILE A 139 -3.66 6.90 -3.93
N ALA A 140 -2.73 7.85 -4.02
CA ALA A 140 -3.04 9.28 -4.02
C ALA A 140 -3.68 9.77 -5.32
N TYR A 141 -3.32 9.24 -6.50
CA TYR A 141 -3.91 9.59 -7.81
C TYR A 141 -5.39 9.23 -7.92
N ILE A 142 -5.86 8.27 -7.13
CA ILE A 142 -7.27 7.87 -7.02
C ILE A 142 -8.08 8.91 -6.21
N THR A 143 -7.43 9.88 -5.54
CA THR A 143 -8.08 10.98 -4.82
C THR A 143 -7.83 12.35 -5.49
N PRO A 144 -8.88 13.13 -5.82
CA PRO A 144 -8.77 14.30 -6.72
C PRO A 144 -7.92 15.48 -6.22
N ASN A 145 -7.38 15.48 -5.00
CA ASN A 145 -6.67 16.61 -4.40
C ASN A 145 -5.18 16.35 -4.05
N ALA A 146 -4.61 15.19 -4.38
CA ALA A 146 -3.24 14.86 -3.96
C ALA A 146 -2.13 15.27 -4.96
N PHE A 147 -2.51 15.70 -6.17
CA PHE A 147 -1.59 16.04 -7.27
C PHE A 147 -0.64 17.21 -6.93
N GLU A 148 -1.12 18.20 -6.17
CA GLU A 148 -0.35 19.40 -5.82
C GLU A 148 0.80 19.09 -4.85
N ILE A 149 0.60 18.13 -3.93
CA ILE A 149 1.59 17.72 -2.92
C ILE A 149 2.71 16.89 -3.56
N LEU A 150 2.38 16.07 -4.57
CA LEU A 150 3.31 15.14 -5.21
C LEU A 150 4.15 15.78 -6.32
N SER A 151 3.64 16.81 -7.00
CA SER A 151 4.41 17.57 -8.00
C SER A 151 5.71 18.17 -7.43
N LYS A 152 5.71 18.52 -6.13
CA LYS A 152 6.87 19.06 -5.43
C LYS A 152 7.93 18.01 -5.08
N LYS A 153 7.56 16.73 -5.07
CA LYS A 153 8.42 15.60 -4.67
C LYS A 153 8.99 14.84 -5.88
N LEU A 154 8.36 14.95 -7.05
CA LEU A 154 8.72 14.25 -8.29
C LEU A 154 9.77 14.96 -9.18
N ALA A 155 10.21 16.17 -8.84
CA ALA A 155 11.19 16.91 -9.65
C ALA A 155 12.65 16.36 -9.58
N THR A 156 12.86 15.16 -9.00
CA THR A 156 14.20 14.63 -8.68
C THR A 156 14.52 13.23 -9.22
N SER A 157 13.63 12.53 -9.93
CA SER A 157 13.93 11.19 -10.48
C SER A 157 13.68 11.10 -11.98
N SER A 158 14.70 10.63 -12.71
CA SER A 158 14.79 10.59 -14.18
C SER A 158 14.18 9.32 -14.76
N PRO A 159 13.47 9.37 -15.91
CA PRO A 159 12.81 8.21 -16.50
C PRO A 159 13.70 7.46 -17.50
N LYS A 160 13.66 6.12 -17.51
CA LYS A 160 14.17 5.29 -18.62
C LYS A 160 13.19 4.16 -18.96
N ASP A 161 13.02 3.98 -20.26
CA ASP A 161 12.00 3.20 -20.95
C ASP A 161 12.11 1.68 -20.77
N ALA A 162 10.98 1.01 -20.56
CA ALA A 162 10.76 -0.40 -20.94
C ALA A 162 9.26 -0.71 -21.02
N ILE A 163 8.87 -1.51 -22.03
CA ILE A 163 7.49 -1.90 -22.35
C ILE A 163 7.21 -3.26 -21.70
N ALA A 164 6.25 -3.33 -20.77
CA ALA A 164 5.80 -4.59 -20.17
C ALA A 164 4.78 -5.30 -21.10
N ASN A 165 4.98 -6.59 -21.36
CA ASN A 165 4.01 -7.43 -22.08
C ASN A 165 2.99 -7.98 -21.07
N VAL A 166 1.77 -7.46 -21.10
CA VAL A 166 0.64 -7.96 -20.31
C VAL A 166 -0.15 -8.94 -21.17
N VAL A 167 -0.15 -10.23 -20.81
CA VAL A 167 -1.05 -11.24 -21.41
C VAL A 167 -2.24 -11.41 -20.47
N ILE A 168 -3.37 -10.78 -20.80
CA ILE A 168 -4.63 -10.93 -20.08
C ILE A 168 -5.35 -12.16 -20.66
N ILE A 169 -5.32 -13.29 -19.94
CA ILE A 169 -6.17 -14.43 -20.30
C ILE A 169 -7.57 -14.21 -19.73
N LYS A 170 -8.43 -13.52 -20.50
CA LYS A 170 -9.88 -13.48 -20.23
C LYS A 170 -10.49 -14.84 -20.58
N ASN A 171 -10.78 -15.67 -19.58
CA ASN A 171 -11.64 -16.83 -19.78
C ASN A 171 -13.10 -16.38 -19.77
N ILE A 172 -13.78 -16.58 -20.91
CA ILE A 172 -15.21 -16.33 -21.15
C ILE A 172 -16.04 -17.44 -20.48
#